data_AF-A0A5C8QM56-F1
#
_entry.id   AF-A0A5C8QM56-F1
#
_cell.length_a   1.000
_cell.length_b   1.000
_cell.length_c   1.000
_cell.angle_alpha   90.00
_cell.angle_beta   90.00
_cell.angle_gamma   90.00
#
_symmetry.space_group_name_H-M   'P 1'
#
loop_
_entity.id
_entity.type
_entity.pdbx_description
1 polymer ?
#
loop_
_entity_poly.entity_id
_entity_poly.type
_entity_poly.pdbx_seq_one_letter_code
_entity_poly.pdbx_strand_id
1 'polypeptide(L)'
;MSEEEVRRVADALDEVERIEDPEARVRAKSAVMAAQVKRNKEWSAERREMILKLWDEGRGLSYRQIADRLGCKLSTVQDVFRGYYGSGTTRPKKQADGG
;
A
#
# COMPACT_ATOMS: atom_id res chain seq x y z
N MET A 1 -20.63 4.84 2.35
CA MET A 1 -20.47 3.56 1.64
C MET A 1 -19.13 2.88 1.96
N SER A 2 -17.97 3.54 1.86
CA SER A 2 -16.67 2.91 2.14
C SER A 2 -16.49 2.39 3.58
N GLU A 3 -16.91 3.16 4.60
CA GLU A 3 -16.74 2.76 6.02
C GLU A 3 -17.59 1.56 6.42
N GLU A 4 -18.74 1.36 5.79
CA GLU A 4 -19.59 0.20 6.03
C GLU A 4 -18.96 -1.08 5.48
N GLU A 5 -18.39 -1.03 4.28
CA GLU A 5 -17.69 -2.18 3.70
C GLU A 5 -16.40 -2.51 4.48
N VAL A 6 -15.66 -1.50 4.97
CA VAL A 6 -14.51 -1.73 5.86
C VAL A 6 -14.93 -2.44 7.14
N ARG A 7 -16.06 -2.02 7.74
CA ARG A 7 -16.61 -2.67 8.93
C ARG A 7 -17.01 -4.12 8.66
N ARG A 8 -17.71 -4.40 7.56
CA ARG A 8 -18.08 -5.78 7.19
C ARG A 8 -16.86 -6.68 7.01
N VAL A 9 -15.77 -6.17 6.42
CA VAL A 9 -14.52 -6.92 6.32
C VAL A 9 -13.90 -7.16 7.70
N ALA A 10 -13.88 -6.15 8.57
CA ALA A 10 -13.36 -6.30 9.93
C ALA A 10 -14.18 -7.33 10.74
N ASP A 11 -15.51 -7.23 10.69
CA ASP A 11 -16.41 -8.18 11.35
C ASP A 11 -16.19 -9.61 10.83
N ALA A 12 -16.00 -9.80 9.51
CA ALA A 12 -15.69 -11.11 8.95
C ALA A 12 -14.32 -11.66 9.39
N LEU A 13 -13.33 -10.80 9.64
CA LEU A 13 -12.05 -11.22 10.21
C LEU A 13 -12.23 -11.66 11.67
N ASP A 14 -12.99 -10.92 12.46
CA ASP A 14 -13.30 -11.30 13.84
C ASP A 14 -13.99 -12.67 13.93
N GLU A 15 -14.89 -12.98 13.00
CA GLU A 15 -15.53 -14.31 12.92
C GLU A 15 -14.51 -15.43 12.68
N VAL A 16 -13.49 -15.19 11.85
CA VAL A 16 -12.39 -16.15 11.65
C VAL A 16 -11.61 -16.36 12.95
N GLU A 17 -11.47 -15.33 13.79
CA GLU A 17 -10.79 -15.45 15.08
C GLU A 17 -11.60 -16.22 16.13
N ARG A 18 -12.92 -16.18 16.03
CA ARG A 18 -13.87 -16.86 16.94
C ARG A 18 -14.05 -18.34 16.66
N ILE A 19 -13.51 -18.88 15.55
CA ILE A 19 -13.53 -20.33 15.25
C ILE A 19 -12.95 -21.11 16.44
N GLU A 20 -13.75 -22.04 16.98
CA GLU A 20 -13.42 -22.79 18.19
C GLU A 20 -12.30 -23.81 17.97
N ASP A 21 -12.38 -24.59 16.88
CA ASP A 21 -11.35 -25.57 16.53
C ASP A 21 -10.02 -24.85 16.19
N PRO A 22 -8.95 -25.07 16.98
CA PRO A 22 -7.67 -24.40 16.75
C PRO A 22 -7.09 -24.66 15.36
N GLU A 23 -7.24 -25.88 14.82
CA GLU A 23 -6.67 -26.22 13.52
C GLU A 23 -7.46 -25.55 12.39
N ALA A 24 -8.80 -25.61 12.43
CA ALA A 24 -9.65 -24.87 11.49
C ALA A 24 -9.38 -23.37 11.53
N ARG A 25 -9.22 -22.78 12.72
CA ARG A 25 -8.90 -21.36 12.87
C ARG A 25 -7.59 -20.99 12.19
N VAL A 26 -6.52 -21.76 12.41
CA VAL A 26 -5.21 -21.49 11.78
C VAL A 26 -5.28 -21.66 10.25
N ARG A 27 -5.98 -22.69 9.74
CA ARG A 27 -6.18 -22.87 8.29
C ARG A 27 -6.94 -21.68 7.69
N ALA A 28 -8.01 -21.23 8.33
CA ALA A 28 -8.79 -20.07 7.89
C ALA A 28 -7.96 -18.78 7.89
N LYS A 29 -7.23 -18.48 8.98
CA LYS A 29 -6.30 -17.34 9.04
C LYS A 29 -5.24 -17.40 7.93
N SER A 30 -4.69 -18.57 7.66
CA SER A 30 -3.70 -18.77 6.59
C SER A 30 -4.27 -18.48 5.20
N ALA A 31 -5.49 -18.93 4.92
CA ALA A 31 -6.19 -18.62 3.68
C ALA A 31 -6.47 -17.12 3.53
N VAL A 32 -6.90 -16.45 4.59
CA VAL A 32 -7.10 -14.99 4.62
C VAL A 32 -5.79 -14.26 4.33
N MET A 33 -4.69 -14.63 4.99
CA MET A 33 -3.38 -14.01 4.76
C MET A 33 -2.92 -14.16 3.31
N ALA A 34 -3.06 -15.36 2.72
CA ALA A 34 -2.73 -15.58 1.31
C ALA A 34 -3.58 -14.70 0.37
N ALA A 35 -4.87 -14.57 0.68
CA ALA A 35 -5.81 -13.74 -0.08
C ALA A 35 -5.48 -12.24 0.06
N GLN A 36 -4.99 -11.80 1.22
CA GLN A 36 -4.53 -10.43 1.47
C GLN A 36 -3.23 -10.12 0.73
N VAL A 37 -2.26 -11.05 0.67
CA VAL A 37 -1.00 -10.84 -0.08
C VAL A 37 -1.28 -10.46 -1.53
N LYS A 38 -2.20 -11.15 -2.19
CA LYS A 38 -2.59 -10.86 -3.57
C LYS A 38 -3.16 -9.44 -3.72
N ARG A 39 -4.12 -9.07 -2.87
CA ARG A 39 -4.81 -7.77 -2.91
C ARG A 39 -3.91 -6.61 -2.50
N ASN A 40 -3.11 -6.78 -1.46
CA ASN A 40 -2.22 -5.75 -0.92
C ASN A 40 -1.17 -5.30 -1.94
N LYS A 41 -0.79 -6.15 -2.90
CA LYS A 41 0.08 -5.76 -4.02
C LYS A 41 -0.58 -4.67 -4.87
N GLU A 42 -1.82 -4.88 -5.27
CA GLU A 42 -2.59 -3.95 -6.11
C GLU A 42 -2.94 -2.68 -5.32
N TRP A 43 -3.46 -2.83 -4.10
CA TRP A 43 -3.84 -1.70 -3.24
C TRP A 43 -2.65 -0.82 -2.86
N SER A 44 -1.47 -1.41 -2.65
CA SER A 44 -0.26 -0.63 -2.36
C SER A 44 0.22 0.15 -3.59
N ALA A 45 0.05 -0.38 -4.80
CA ALA A 45 0.39 0.32 -6.03
C ALA A 45 -0.56 1.50 -6.27
N GLU A 46 -1.86 1.32 -6.08
CA GLU A 46 -2.86 2.39 -6.18
C GLU A 46 -2.62 3.49 -5.13
N ARG A 47 -2.39 3.11 -3.87
CA ARG A 47 -2.03 4.07 -2.81
C ARG A 47 -0.78 4.86 -3.17
N ARG A 48 0.23 4.18 -3.72
CA ARG A 48 1.48 4.81 -4.16
C ARG A 48 1.24 5.85 -5.26
N GLU A 49 0.46 5.51 -6.27
CA GLU A 49 0.08 6.43 -7.35
C GLU A 49 -0.64 7.67 -6.79
N MET A 50 -1.60 7.47 -5.89
CA MET A 50 -2.33 8.57 -5.26
C MET A 50 -1.40 9.47 -4.43
N ILE A 51 -0.46 8.90 -3.66
CA ILE A 51 0.54 9.67 -2.91
C ILE A 51 1.36 10.56 -3.84
N LEU A 52 1.86 10.02 -4.96
CA LEU A 52 2.63 10.81 -5.92
C LEU A 52 1.81 11.90 -6.58
N LYS A 53 0.57 11.60 -6.93
CA LYS A 53 -0.37 12.57 -7.52
C LYS A 53 -0.66 13.72 -6.56
N LEU A 54 -0.88 13.44 -5.28
CA LEU A 54 -1.12 14.47 -4.27
C LEU A 54 0.12 15.29 -3.93
N TRP A 55 1.31 14.70 -4.05
CA TRP A 55 2.58 15.39 -3.85
C TRP A 55 2.91 16.35 -5.00
N ASP A 56 2.52 16.02 -6.25
CA ASP A 56 2.71 16.84 -7.45
C ASP A 56 4.13 17.42 -7.58
N GLU A 57 5.14 16.55 -7.57
CA GLU A 57 6.57 16.95 -7.69
C GLU A 57 7.03 17.96 -6.63
N GLY A 58 6.33 18.06 -5.49
CA GLY A 58 6.61 18.99 -4.41
C GLY A 58 5.83 20.31 -4.49
N ARG A 59 4.99 20.51 -5.51
CA ARG A 59 4.06 21.65 -5.62
C ARG A 59 2.72 21.41 -4.93
N GLY A 60 2.42 20.15 -4.60
CA GLY A 60 1.18 19.73 -3.96
C GLY A 60 1.25 19.69 -2.44
N LEU A 61 0.63 18.68 -1.85
CA LEU A 61 0.55 18.51 -0.40
C LEU A 61 1.89 18.06 0.20
N SER A 62 2.17 18.51 1.42
CA SER A 62 3.27 17.97 2.23
C SER A 62 3.01 16.52 2.62
N TYR A 63 4.06 15.76 2.96
CA TYR A 63 3.91 14.35 3.34
C TYR A 63 2.94 14.12 4.50
N ARG A 64 2.91 15.04 5.48
CA ARG A 64 1.99 14.95 6.62
C ARG A 64 0.54 15.17 6.19
N GLN A 65 0.29 16.18 5.37
CA GLN A 65 -1.05 16.43 4.80
C GLN A 65 -1.54 15.27 3.95
N ILE A 66 -0.66 14.62 3.17
CA ILE A 66 -1.01 13.42 2.40
C ILE A 66 -1.38 12.26 3.34
N ALA A 67 -0.58 12.03 4.38
CA ALA A 67 -0.83 10.98 5.36
C ALA A 67 -2.20 11.17 6.03
N ASP A 68 -2.49 12.38 6.50
CA ASP A 68 -3.76 12.73 7.14
C ASP A 68 -4.93 12.60 6.16
N ARG A 69 -4.77 13.08 4.92
CA ARG A 69 -5.80 13.00 3.86
C ARG A 69 -6.17 11.56 3.52
N LEU A 70 -5.18 10.66 3.46
CA LEU A 70 -5.39 9.26 3.08
C LEU A 70 -5.62 8.34 4.28
N GLY A 71 -5.58 8.86 5.51
CA GLY A 71 -5.74 8.06 6.73
C GLY A 71 -4.63 7.02 6.92
N CYS A 72 -3.40 7.29 6.48
CA CYS A 72 -2.27 6.38 6.64
C CYS A 72 -1.15 7.01 7.48
N LYS A 73 -0.16 6.20 7.89
CA LYS A 73 0.97 6.69 8.68
C LYS A 73 1.90 7.55 7.81
N LEU A 74 2.53 8.57 8.41
CA LEU A 74 3.55 9.37 7.71
C LEU A 74 4.68 8.51 7.13
N SER A 75 5.07 7.45 7.83
CA SER A 75 6.07 6.51 7.34
C SER A 75 5.65 5.84 6.02
N THR A 76 4.36 5.52 5.84
CA THR A 76 3.84 4.95 4.58
C THR A 76 4.03 5.91 3.42
N VAL A 77 3.82 7.21 3.65
CA VAL A 77 4.10 8.24 2.62
C VAL A 77 5.60 8.31 2.35
N GLN A 78 6.43 8.38 3.39
CA GLN A 78 7.89 8.44 3.23
C GLN A 78 8.47 7.22 2.51
N ASP A 79 7.94 6.02 2.78
CA ASP A 79 8.37 4.76 2.15
C ASP A 79 8.17 4.77 0.64
N VAL A 80 7.13 5.46 0.13
CA VAL A 80 6.94 5.65 -1.32
C VAL A 80 8.13 6.37 -1.94
N PHE A 81 8.77 7.27 -1.20
CA PHE A 81 9.89 8.08 -1.66
C PHE A 81 11.27 7.50 -1.31
N ARG A 82 11.35 6.51 -0.41
CA ARG A 82 12.59 5.81 -0.09
C ARG A 82 13.01 4.95 -1.29
N GLY A 83 14.04 5.40 -2.01
CA GLY A 83 14.47 4.78 -3.28
C GLY A 83 13.69 5.24 -4.51
N TYR A 84 12.79 6.23 -4.37
CA TYR A 84 12.14 6.88 -5.51
C TYR A 84 13.11 7.86 -6.15
N TYR A 85 13.79 7.40 -7.20
CA TYR A 85 14.35 8.30 -8.19
C TYR A 85 13.15 8.86 -8.98
N GLY A 86 12.74 10.09 -8.67
CA GLY A 86 11.62 10.78 -9.32
C GLY A 86 11.67 10.60 -10.83
N SER A 87 10.50 10.47 -11.49
CA SER A 87 10.31 10.05 -12.88
C SER A 87 11.47 10.47 -13.79
N GLY A 88 12.48 9.60 -13.85
CA GLY A 88 13.63 9.78 -14.71
C GLY A 88 13.18 9.42 -16.11
N THR A 89 12.49 10.33 -16.79
CA THR A 89 12.71 10.44 -18.22
C THR A 89 14.22 10.53 -18.39
N THR A 90 14.81 9.52 -19.02
CA THR A 90 16.23 9.45 -19.34
C THR A 90 17.13 9.15 -18.14
N ARG A 91 17.26 7.86 -17.80
CA ARG A 91 18.59 7.36 -17.43
C ARG A 91 19.49 7.57 -18.66
N PRO A 92 20.58 8.36 -18.60
CA PRO A 92 21.50 8.43 -19.73
C PRO A 92 21.98 7.02 -20.01
N LYS A 93 21.76 6.52 -21.24
CA LYS A 93 22.49 5.33 -21.69
C LYS A 93 23.96 5.70 -21.53
N LYS A 94 24.65 4.99 -20.64
CA LYS A 94 26.11 4.99 -20.59
C LYS A 94 26.56 4.74 -22.01
N GLN A 95 27.16 5.75 -22.66
CA GLN A 95 27.85 5.53 -23.93
C GLN A 95 28.88 4.44 -23.62
N ALA A 96 28.69 3.29 -24.27
CA ALA A 96 29.79 2.40 -24.51
C ALA A 96 30.66 3.14 -25.53
N ASP A 97 31.55 3.97 -25.02
CA ASP A 97 32.69 4.41 -25.81
C ASP A 97 33.74 3.31 -25.67
N GLY A 98 33.99 2.65 -26.79
CA GLY A 98 35.09 1.72 -26.95
C GLY A 98 36.33 2.50 -27.35
N GLY A 99 37.44 2.17 -26.71
CA GLY A 99 38.79 2.61 -27.04
C GLY A 99 39.78 1.78 -26.25
#